data_AF-A0A8X7BWQ5-F1
#
_entry.id   AF-A0A8X7BWQ5-F1
#
_cell.length_a   1.000
_cell.length_b   1.000
_cell.length_c   1.000
_cell.angle_alpha   90.00
_cell.angle_beta   90.00
_cell.angle_gamma   90.00
#
_symmetry.space_group_name_H-M   'P 1'
#
loop_
_entity.id
_entity.type
_entity.pdbx_description
1 polymer ?
#
loop_
_entity_poly.entity_id
_entity_poly.type
_entity_poly.pdbx_seq_one_letter_code
_entity_poly.pdbx_strand_id
1 'polypeptide(L)'
;MDSSPMRLDLKTVSPTFTPDKDDISLFLRMFERQMKLLSVPSDFWISHLIGVIPSDISRLIARGPEEMFRNYTHIRNILLQRFNLRADRFRVLFRRQ
;
A
#
# COMPACT_ATOMS: atom_id res chain seq x y z
N MET A 1 25.44 27.80 -13.64
CA MET A 1 24.90 26.48 -13.98
C MET A 1 25.47 25.49 -12.97
N ASP A 2 24.75 25.21 -11.90
CA ASP A 2 25.08 24.10 -10.99
C ASP A 2 23.93 23.09 -11.11
N SER A 3 24.10 22.17 -12.05
CA SER A 3 23.20 21.02 -12.21
C SER A 3 23.67 19.94 -11.24
N SER A 4 23.38 20.11 -9.96
CA SER A 4 23.47 19.02 -9.01
C SER A 4 22.39 17.99 -9.37
N PRO A 5 22.75 16.73 -9.71
CA PRO A 5 21.76 15.71 -10.01
C PRO A 5 21.00 15.45 -8.70
N MET A 6 19.74 15.87 -8.71
CA MET A 6 18.77 15.65 -7.65
C MET A 6 18.87 14.19 -7.19
N ARG A 7 19.54 13.99 -6.04
CA ARG A 7 19.59 12.71 -5.34
C ARG A 7 18.14 12.43 -4.92
N LEU A 8 17.40 11.76 -5.78
CA LEU A 8 16.11 11.15 -5.49
C LEU A 8 16.38 10.09 -4.42
N ASP A 9 16.42 10.54 -3.17
CA ASP A 9 16.42 9.68 -2.02
C ASP A 9 15.18 8.81 -2.15
N LEU A 10 15.34 7.50 -2.29
CA LEU A 10 14.22 6.55 -2.49
C LEU A 10 13.15 6.66 -1.38
N LYS A 11 13.56 7.20 -0.22
CA LYS A 11 12.72 7.57 0.93
C LYS A 11 11.89 8.85 0.73
N THR A 12 12.28 9.75 -0.18
CA THR A 12 11.50 10.92 -0.61
C THR A 12 10.54 10.60 -1.77
N VAL A 13 10.76 9.49 -2.50
CA VAL A 13 9.97 9.13 -3.70
C VAL A 13 8.95 8.01 -3.47
N SER A 14 9.08 7.23 -2.39
CA SER A 14 8.07 6.22 -2.08
C SER A 14 6.90 6.89 -1.34
N PRO A 15 5.72 7.02 -1.96
CA PRO A 15 4.56 7.57 -1.27
C PRO A 15 4.24 6.65 -0.09
N THR A 16 4.45 7.15 1.12
CA THR A 16 4.05 6.44 2.33
C THR A 16 2.53 6.45 2.36
N PHE A 17 1.90 5.28 2.39
CA PHE A 17 0.45 5.19 2.40
C PHE A 17 -0.13 5.79 3.69
N THR A 18 -0.93 6.85 3.58
CA THR A 18 -1.59 7.50 4.71
C THR A 18 -3.08 7.13 4.73
N PRO A 19 -3.54 6.31 5.71
CA PRO A 19 -4.93 5.86 5.82
C PRO A 19 -6.02 6.92 5.72
N ASP A 20 -5.71 8.13 6.22
CA ASP A 20 -6.67 9.22 6.36
C ASP A 20 -6.79 10.09 5.10
N LYS A 21 -5.82 10.01 4.19
CA LYS A 21 -5.75 10.87 2.99
C LYS A 21 -5.71 10.09 1.68
N ASP A 22 -5.11 8.90 1.70
CA ASP A 22 -4.86 8.11 0.50
C ASP A 22 -5.89 7.00 0.32
N ASP A 23 -6.34 6.82 -0.92
CA ASP A 23 -7.19 5.69 -1.29
C ASP A 23 -6.35 4.42 -1.42
N ILE A 24 -6.59 3.45 -0.54
CA ILE A 24 -5.90 2.15 -0.54
C ILE A 24 -6.03 1.42 -1.88
N SER A 25 -7.15 1.61 -2.58
CA SER A 25 -7.42 0.93 -3.84
C SER A 25 -6.56 1.49 -4.95
N LEU A 26 -6.33 2.80 -4.94
CA LEU A 26 -5.43 3.49 -5.85
C LEU A 26 -3.97 3.09 -5.56
N PHE A 27 -3.58 3.09 -4.28
CA PHE A 27 -2.25 2.69 -3.85
C PHE A 27 -1.89 1.27 -4.31
N LEU A 28 -2.75 0.29 -4.03
CA LEU A 28 -2.54 -1.10 -4.44
C LEU A 28 -2.46 -1.24 -5.97
N ARG A 29 -3.28 -0.49 -6.71
CA ARG A 29 -3.26 -0.52 -8.18
C ARG A 29 -1.97 0.09 -8.77
N MET A 30 -1.42 1.12 -8.15
CA MET A 30 -0.10 1.66 -8.52
C MET A 30 1.02 0.68 -8.19
N PHE A 31 0.98 0.10 -7.00
CA PHE A 31 1.93 -0.92 -6.56
C PHE A 31 1.97 -2.12 -7.52
N GLU A 32 0.81 -2.66 -7.89
CA GLU A 32 0.71 -3.77 -8.87
C GLU A 32 1.34 -3.42 -10.22
N ARG A 33 1.11 -2.19 -10.70
CA ARG A 33 1.73 -1.73 -11.96
C ARG A 33 3.24 -1.63 -11.83
N GLN A 34 3.77 -1.14 -10.71
CA GLN A 34 5.21 -1.07 -10.47
C GLN A 34 5.83 -2.46 -10.41
N MET A 35 5.23 -3.39 -9.67
CA MET A 35 5.72 -4.76 -9.58
C MET A 35 5.71 -5.46 -10.95
N LYS A 36 4.66 -5.25 -11.75
CA LYS A 36 4.60 -5.75 -13.13
C LYS A 36 5.64 -5.10 -14.04
N LEU A 37 5.84 -3.78 -13.92
CA LEU A 37 6.83 -3.04 -14.70
C LEU A 37 8.25 -3.54 -14.39
N LEU A 38 8.53 -3.83 -13.13
CA LEU A 38 9.80 -4.37 -12.66
C LEU A 38 9.90 -5.91 -12.84
N SER A 39 8.84 -6.56 -13.37
CA SER A 39 8.75 -8.02 -13.53
C SER A 39 9.07 -8.80 -12.24
N VAL A 40 8.67 -8.26 -11.08
CA VAL A 40 8.91 -8.86 -9.76
C VAL A 40 7.99 -10.07 -9.58
N PRO A 41 8.50 -11.22 -9.09
CA PRO A 41 7.65 -12.38 -8.79
C PRO A 41 6.65 -12.09 -7.66
N SER A 42 5.44 -12.64 -7.76
CA SER A 42 4.35 -12.41 -6.80
C SER A 42 4.71 -12.78 -5.36
N ASP A 43 5.61 -13.74 -5.16
CA ASP A 43 6.10 -14.14 -3.83
C ASP A 43 6.81 -12.99 -3.09
N PHE A 44 7.43 -12.05 -3.82
CA PHE A 44 8.10 -10.90 -3.24
C PHE A 44 7.19 -9.68 -3.10
N TRP A 45 5.99 -9.70 -3.68
CA TRP A 45 5.09 -8.53 -3.65
C TRP A 45 4.68 -8.19 -2.23
N ILE A 46 4.43 -9.19 -1.38
CA ILE A 46 4.05 -8.95 0.02
C ILE A 46 5.21 -8.37 0.83
N SER A 47 6.43 -8.87 0.65
CA SER A 47 7.62 -8.32 1.31
C SER A 47 7.86 -6.87 0.92
N HIS A 48 7.68 -6.52 -0.36
CA HIS A 48 7.75 -5.12 -0.81
C HIS A 48 6.58 -4.29 -0.25
N LEU A 49 5.38 -4.84 -0.22
CA LEU A 49 4.19 -4.18 0.30
C LEU A 49 4.36 -3.82 1.78
N ILE A 50 4.91 -4.72 2.60
CA ILE A 50 5.23 -4.50 4.02
C ILE A 50 6.18 -3.32 4.23
N GLY A 51 7.13 -3.08 3.31
CA GLY A 51 8.06 -1.97 3.39
C GLY A 51 7.45 -0.60 3.03
N VAL A 52 6.35 -0.58 2.28
CA VAL A 52 5.70 0.67 1.82
C VAL A 52 4.43 1.03 2.60
N ILE A 53 3.82 0.05 3.27
CA ILE A 53 2.63 0.27 4.11
C ILE A 53 3.01 0.63 5.56
N PRO A 54 2.17 1.40 6.26
CA PRO A 54 2.37 1.71 7.68
C PRO A 54 2.39 0.46 8.57
N SER A 55 3.09 0.59 9.70
CA SER A 55 3.38 -0.48 10.66
C SER A 55 2.14 -1.20 11.20
N ASP A 56 1.02 -0.50 11.32
CA ASP A 56 -0.26 -1.10 11.72
C ASP A 56 -0.77 -2.15 10.73
N ILE A 57 -0.56 -1.89 9.44
CA ILE A 57 -0.95 -2.79 8.35
C ILE A 57 0.06 -3.93 8.23
N SER A 58 1.36 -3.61 8.25
CA SER A 58 2.38 -4.66 8.16
C SER A 58 2.28 -5.65 9.30
N ARG A 59 1.92 -5.20 10.51
CA ARG A 59 1.62 -6.07 11.65
C ARG A 59 0.39 -6.95 11.45
N LEU A 60 -0.63 -6.47 10.74
CA LEU A 60 -1.79 -7.30 10.36
C LEU A 60 -1.39 -8.43 9.40
N ILE A 61 -0.55 -8.11 8.41
CA ILE A 61 0.00 -9.11 7.47
C ILE A 61 0.92 -10.08 8.21
N ALA A 62 1.80 -9.57 9.08
CA ALA A 62 2.75 -10.36 9.89
C ALA A 62 2.07 -11.37 10.82
N ARG A 63 0.81 -11.12 11.20
CA ARG A 63 0.00 -12.03 12.04
C ARG A 63 -0.76 -13.08 11.22
N GLY A 64 -0.75 -12.99 9.90
CA GLY A 64 -1.35 -13.99 9.02
C GLY A 64 -0.53 -15.29 8.94
N PRO A 65 -1.13 -16.40 8.50
CA PRO A 65 -0.40 -17.64 8.18
C PRO A 65 0.46 -17.46 6.92
N GLU A 66 1.49 -18.29 6.75
CA GLU A 66 2.46 -18.22 5.64
C GLU A 66 1.78 -18.32 4.25
N GLU A 67 0.69 -19.09 4.16
CA GLU A 67 -0.15 -19.19 2.95
C GLU A 67 -0.74 -17.84 2.52
N MET A 68 -0.97 -16.93 3.47
CA MET A 68 -1.46 -15.58 3.21
C MET A 68 -0.40 -14.71 2.52
N PHE A 69 0.88 -14.93 2.81
CA PHE A 69 2.00 -14.21 2.18
C PHE A 69 2.24 -14.65 0.74
N ARG A 70 1.86 -15.89 0.39
CA ARG A 70 1.91 -16.39 -1.00
C ARG A 70 0.75 -15.87 -1.85
N ASN A 71 -0.35 -15.43 -1.21
CA ASN A 71 -1.55 -15.01 -1.92
C ASN A 71 -1.78 -13.50 -1.80
N TYR A 72 -1.11 -12.74 -2.68
CA TYR A 72 -1.27 -11.28 -2.76
C TYR A 72 -2.73 -10.85 -2.92
N THR A 73 -3.51 -11.54 -3.73
CA THR A 73 -4.93 -11.23 -3.96
C THR A 73 -5.75 -11.27 -2.67
N HIS A 74 -5.43 -12.23 -1.78
CA HIS A 74 -6.09 -12.35 -0.49
C HIS A 74 -5.76 -11.16 0.42
N ILE A 75 -4.46 -10.82 0.54
CA ILE A 75 -4.01 -9.64 1.30
C ILE A 75 -4.65 -8.37 0.76
N ARG A 76 -4.62 -8.19 -0.56
CA ARG A 76 -5.25 -7.04 -1.24
C ARG A 76 -6.70 -6.87 -0.83
N ASN A 77 -7.48 -7.95 -0.82
CA ASN A 77 -8.89 -7.90 -0.41
C ASN A 77 -9.07 -7.54 1.06
N ILE A 78 -8.24 -8.07 1.97
CA ILE A 78 -8.27 -7.71 3.39
C ILE A 78 -8.00 -6.21 3.58
N LEU A 79 -6.98 -5.68 2.89
CA LEU A 79 -6.65 -4.27 2.93
C LEU A 79 -7.81 -3.42 2.41
N LEU A 80 -8.35 -3.75 1.24
CA LEU A 80 -9.50 -3.06 0.67
C LEU A 80 -10.69 -3.07 1.64
N GLN A 81 -11.05 -4.22 2.22
CA GLN A 81 -12.16 -4.29 3.18
C GLN A 81 -11.91 -3.42 4.41
N ARG A 82 -10.72 -3.49 5.02
CA ARG A 82 -10.41 -2.71 6.24
C ARG A 82 -10.41 -1.20 6.00
N PHE A 83 -9.80 -0.75 4.90
CA PHE A 83 -9.69 0.67 4.59
C PHE A 83 -10.93 1.23 3.93
N ASN A 84 -11.65 0.46 3.11
CA ASN A 84 -12.94 0.88 2.57
C ASN A 84 -13.98 1.03 3.69
N LEU A 85 -14.02 0.12 4.66
CA LEU A 85 -14.88 0.26 5.85
C LEU A 85 -14.50 1.45 6.76
N ARG A 86 -13.24 1.91 6.69
CA ARG A 86 -12.83 3.16 7.36
C ARG A 86 -13.25 4.37 6.51
N ALA A 87 -12.92 4.40 5.22
CA ALA A 87 -13.24 5.47 4.29
C ALA A 87 -14.76 5.72 4.18
N ASP A 88 -15.58 4.67 4.18
CA ASP A 88 -17.04 4.81 4.16
C ASP A 88 -17.57 5.46 5.45
N ARG A 89 -17.02 5.08 6.60
CA ARG A 89 -17.35 5.75 7.88
C ARG A 89 -16.92 7.22 7.91
N PHE A 90 -15.78 7.57 7.30
CA PHE A 90 -15.37 8.97 7.13
C PHE A 90 -16.27 9.71 6.13
N ARG A 91 -16.67 9.09 5.01
CA ARG A 91 -17.60 9.68 4.03
C ARG A 91 -18.98 9.96 4.63
N VAL A 92 -19.45 9.12 5.55
CA VAL A 92 -20.71 9.34 6.27
C VAL A 92 -20.65 10.59 7.16
N LEU A 93 -19.50 10.90 7.76
CA LEU A 93 -19.34 12.12 8.57
C LEU A 93 -19.43 13.41 7.74
N PHE A 94 -19.06 13.36 6.44
CA PHE A 94 -19.16 14.50 5.53
C PHE A 94 -20.51 14.62 4.78
N ARG A 95 -21.46 13.69 4.98
CA ARG A 95 -22.83 13.76 4.40
C ARG A 95 -23.88 14.41 5.30
N ARG A 96 -23.45 15.13 6.33
CA ARG A 96 -24.30 16.02 7.13
C ARG A 96 -23.76 17.45 7.05
N GLN A 97 -23.94 18.11 5.92
CA GLN A 97 -23.91 19.57 5.84
C GLN A 97 -24.90 20.04 4.79
#